data_AF-A0A220VGL1-F1
#
_entry.id   AF-A0A220VGL1-F1
#
_cell.length_a   1.000
_cell.length_b   1.000
_cell.length_c   1.000
_cell.angle_alpha   90.00
_cell.angle_beta   90.00
_cell.angle_gamma   90.00
#
_symmetry.space_group_name_H-M   'P 1'
#
loop_
_entity.id
_entity.type
_entity.pdbx_description
1 polymer ?
#
loop_
_entity_poly.entity_id
_entity_poly.type
_entity_poly.pdbx_seq_one_letter_code
_entity_poly.pdbx_strand_id
1 'polypeptide(L)'
;MNQLDMSNQSFKVNYTTFLRVILGVILFSELVVLYTNHFFSLSGFQNSISNLIDANAWQIFKCLNTVILDMSWFAVYICPVFLLMTSIALLIGIYPRLTSTVSLLIFLIYFLSHTGYQGLWAFTYLMPLLLNVILFINYMSHKQKKQIILPDFYFIHPIPFLIIIVSLGLSVFVAIFLSKNSLSPFIAALISAIVPSIILLIKYLIFFNKTSWDFNDLHLEQKAKDFSLILVGLMLCFQVHENDLLNWFTPDGFSKLITSFQNQSSLPQAILINLDFFKENSVLFSSAQSVIENFIALCLVALLFRPIISIAATLLCLALTIIEFGAAAGYQVSNPNDYTWAYELFLTTFILFVLSFYEIKRSLNVKCIINKLCGGPVLESKSWLPRIILTLITTVIFTIVIYLTHNVPNSLPELTIRSGLTIFLYLIIFNLFDLAKVILLNRQKGI
;
A
#
# COMPACT_ATOMS: atom_id res chain seq x y z
N MET A 1 -5.97 -37.55 -13.38
CA MET A 1 -5.60 -36.50 -14.35
C MET A 1 -6.85 -36.17 -15.13
N ASN A 2 -7.56 -35.10 -14.76
CA ASN A 2 -8.75 -34.66 -15.48
C ASN A 2 -8.39 -33.40 -16.26
N GLN A 3 -8.57 -33.47 -17.58
CA GLN A 3 -8.57 -32.31 -18.48
C GLN A 3 -9.60 -31.31 -17.95
N LEU A 4 -9.12 -30.14 -17.54
CA LEU A 4 -9.96 -28.99 -17.20
C LEU A 4 -10.41 -28.34 -18.51
N ASP A 5 -11.72 -28.31 -18.70
CA ASP A 5 -12.43 -27.63 -19.78
C ASP A 5 -11.83 -26.27 -20.13
N MET A 6 -11.48 -26.12 -21.41
CA MET A 6 -11.00 -24.90 -22.04
C MET A 6 -12.11 -23.87 -22.35
N SER A 7 -13.26 -23.91 -21.68
CA SER A 7 -14.42 -23.05 -22.00
C SER A 7 -14.61 -21.83 -21.09
N ASN A 8 -13.80 -21.64 -20.05
CA ASN A 8 -13.88 -20.46 -19.19
C ASN A 8 -12.77 -19.46 -19.48
N GLN A 9 -12.89 -18.71 -20.59
CA GLN A 9 -12.18 -17.44 -20.80
C GLN A 9 -12.74 -16.35 -19.85
N SER A 10 -12.73 -16.63 -18.55
CA SER A 10 -13.13 -15.69 -17.51
C SER A 10 -11.98 -14.73 -17.19
N PHE A 11 -12.23 -13.43 -17.28
CA PHE A 11 -11.45 -12.30 -16.73
C PHE A 11 -10.06 -12.68 -16.16
N LYS A 12 -8.99 -12.40 -16.89
CA LYS A 12 -7.62 -12.48 -16.37
C LYS A 12 -7.01 -11.10 -16.40
N VAL A 13 -7.18 -10.38 -15.29
CA VAL A 13 -6.31 -9.25 -14.95
C VAL A 13 -5.17 -9.80 -14.14
N ASN A 14 -3.94 -9.41 -14.48
CA ASN A 14 -2.77 -9.79 -13.71
C ASN A 14 -2.64 -8.84 -12.55
N TYR A 15 -2.51 -9.40 -11.36
CA TYR A 15 -2.32 -8.62 -10.17
C TYR A 15 -0.97 -7.88 -10.22
N THR A 16 0.07 -8.48 -10.79
CA THR A 16 1.37 -7.80 -10.98
C THR A 16 1.29 -6.64 -11.98
N THR A 17 0.52 -6.77 -13.06
CA THR A 17 0.26 -5.68 -14.00
C THR A 17 -0.48 -4.54 -13.30
N PHE A 18 -1.48 -4.88 -12.50
CA PHE A 18 -2.21 -3.93 -11.68
C PHE A 18 -1.27 -3.18 -10.72
N LEU A 19 -0.44 -3.90 -9.96
CA LEU A 19 0.57 -3.33 -9.06
C LEU A 19 1.53 -2.40 -9.78
N ARG A 20 2.02 -2.80 -10.96
CA ARG A 20 2.91 -1.96 -11.77
C ARG A 20 2.22 -0.67 -12.20
N VAL A 21 0.97 -0.76 -12.68
CA VAL A 21 0.22 0.41 -13.12
C VAL A 21 -0.04 1.37 -11.97
N ILE A 22 -0.48 0.88 -10.81
CA ILE A 22 -0.74 1.76 -9.66
C ILE A 22 0.53 2.42 -9.13
N LEU A 23 1.66 1.69 -9.07
CA LEU A 23 2.95 2.28 -8.71
C LEU A 23 3.40 3.35 -9.74
N GLY A 24 3.09 3.14 -11.03
CA GLY A 24 3.30 4.15 -12.08
C GLY A 24 2.43 5.40 -11.89
N VAL A 25 1.15 5.22 -11.53
CA VAL A 25 0.24 6.34 -11.21
C VAL A 25 0.73 7.12 -9.99
N ILE A 26 1.20 6.43 -8.94
CA ILE A 26 1.75 7.07 -7.74
C ILE A 26 2.97 7.92 -8.11
N LEU A 27 3.95 7.37 -8.81
CA LEU A 27 5.15 8.12 -9.21
C LEU A 27 4.81 9.31 -10.12
N PHE A 28 3.84 9.16 -11.02
CA PHE A 28 3.39 10.25 -11.87
C PHE A 28 2.68 11.35 -11.06
N SER A 29 1.83 10.96 -10.11
CA SER A 29 1.13 11.90 -9.23
C SER A 29 2.13 12.66 -8.36
N GLU A 30 3.12 11.97 -7.81
CA GLU A 30 4.20 12.58 -7.01
C GLU A 30 5.01 13.60 -7.82
N LEU A 31 5.36 13.26 -9.06
CA LEU A 31 6.01 14.21 -9.97
C LEU A 31 5.19 15.49 -10.15
N VAL A 32 3.88 15.35 -10.35
CA VAL A 32 2.98 16.49 -10.54
C VAL A 32 2.90 17.34 -9.25
N VAL A 33 2.77 16.70 -8.08
CA VAL A 33 2.74 17.38 -6.78
C VAL A 33 4.03 18.16 -6.53
N LEU A 34 5.19 17.53 -6.73
CA LEU A 34 6.50 18.18 -6.57
C LEU A 34 6.67 19.36 -7.53
N TYR A 35 6.15 19.24 -8.75
CA TYR A 35 6.16 20.35 -9.71
C TYR A 35 5.29 21.51 -9.24
N THR A 36 4.08 21.24 -8.74
CA THR A 36 3.17 22.28 -8.21
C THR A 36 3.69 22.95 -6.94
N ASN A 37 4.47 22.23 -6.13
CA ASN A 37 5.10 22.75 -4.92
C ASN A 37 6.46 23.43 -5.20
N HIS A 38 6.81 23.67 -6.47
CA HIS A 38 8.06 24.28 -6.90
C HIS A 38 9.34 23.54 -6.43
N PHE A 39 9.23 22.24 -6.12
CA PHE A 39 10.36 21.43 -5.64
C PHE A 39 11.49 21.36 -6.68
N PHE A 40 11.17 21.31 -7.98
CA PHE A 40 12.16 21.31 -9.06
C PHE A 40 12.71 22.71 -9.40
N SER A 41 12.69 23.64 -8.46
CA SER A 41 13.46 24.89 -8.51
C SER A 41 14.63 24.80 -7.55
N LEU A 42 15.74 25.49 -7.82
CA LEU A 42 16.91 25.43 -6.92
C LEU A 42 16.55 25.85 -5.49
N SER A 43 15.82 26.95 -5.35
CA SER A 43 15.37 27.46 -4.04
C SER A 43 14.35 26.54 -3.39
N GLY A 44 13.37 26.02 -4.13
CA GLY A 44 12.36 25.10 -3.60
C GLY A 44 12.97 23.77 -3.14
N PHE A 45 13.90 23.20 -3.92
CA PHE A 45 14.64 22.00 -3.56
C PHE A 45 15.46 22.22 -2.28
N GLN A 46 16.30 23.25 -2.26
CA GLN A 46 17.15 23.56 -1.12
C GLN A 46 16.33 23.78 0.15
N ASN A 47 15.24 24.55 0.07
CA ASN A 47 14.35 24.79 1.20
C ASN A 47 13.71 23.48 1.70
N SER A 48 13.22 22.64 0.79
CA SER A 48 12.56 21.37 1.16
C SER A 48 13.53 20.40 1.84
N ILE A 49 14.73 20.24 1.28
CA ILE A 49 15.74 19.33 1.85
C ILE A 49 16.34 19.89 3.15
N SER A 50 16.57 21.20 3.25
CA SER A 50 16.99 21.82 4.52
C SER A 50 15.97 21.62 5.62
N ASN A 51 14.66 21.82 5.33
CA ASN A 51 13.60 21.53 6.29
C ASN A 51 13.61 20.05 6.74
N LEU A 52 13.87 19.12 5.83
CA LEU A 52 14.03 17.71 6.17
C LEU A 52 15.27 17.45 7.04
N ILE A 53 16.39 18.11 6.79
CA ILE A 53 17.61 18.00 7.62
C ILE A 53 17.35 18.51 9.04
N ASP A 54 16.67 19.66 9.15
CA ASP A 54 16.38 20.30 10.44
C ASP A 54 15.39 19.47 11.26
N ALA A 55 14.34 18.95 10.61
CA ALA A 55 13.30 18.16 11.25
C ALA A 55 13.71 16.71 11.57
N ASN A 56 14.77 16.17 10.96
CA ASN A 56 15.15 14.78 11.19
C ASN A 56 15.75 14.58 12.59
N ALA A 57 15.29 13.57 13.30
CA ALA A 57 15.85 13.20 14.60
C ALA A 57 17.21 12.50 14.51
N TRP A 58 17.48 11.81 13.41
CA TRP A 58 18.59 10.87 13.31
C TRP A 58 19.74 11.43 12.46
N GLN A 59 20.94 11.45 13.03
CA GLN A 59 22.13 11.97 12.36
C GLN A 59 22.43 11.27 11.02
N ILE A 60 22.18 9.97 10.92
CA ILE A 60 22.46 9.21 9.68
C ILE A 60 21.59 9.70 8.51
N PHE A 61 20.32 10.03 8.77
CA PHE A 61 19.42 10.57 7.74
C PHE A 61 19.69 12.04 7.46
N LYS A 62 20.17 12.82 8.45
CA LYS A 62 20.72 14.16 8.19
C LYS A 62 21.89 14.13 7.21
N CYS A 63 22.85 13.23 7.42
CA CYS A 63 23.98 13.05 6.51
C CYS A 63 23.52 12.64 5.10
N LEU A 64 22.56 11.71 5.00
CA LEU A 64 21.97 11.32 3.71
C LEU A 64 21.33 12.52 3.00
N ASN A 65 20.49 13.28 3.69
CA ASN A 65 19.81 14.45 3.15
C ASN A 65 20.80 15.57 2.80
N THR A 66 21.92 15.69 3.51
CA THR A 66 23.01 16.62 3.16
C THR A 66 23.66 16.23 1.83
N VAL A 67 23.95 14.94 1.62
CA VAL A 67 24.45 14.45 0.33
C VAL A 67 23.45 14.72 -0.80
N ILE A 68 22.15 14.56 -0.53
CA ILE A 68 21.08 14.87 -1.49
C ILE A 68 21.05 16.39 -1.80
N LEU A 69 21.22 17.24 -0.79
CA LEU A 69 21.28 18.69 -0.93
C LEU A 69 22.45 19.12 -1.84
N ASP A 70 23.63 18.52 -1.64
CA ASP A 70 24.83 18.76 -2.45
C ASP A 70 24.64 18.35 -3.92
N MET A 71 23.72 17.42 -4.19
CA MET A 71 23.33 16.98 -5.53
C MET A 71 22.16 17.79 -6.13
N SER A 72 21.93 19.02 -5.67
CA SER A 72 20.83 19.89 -6.12
C SER A 72 20.71 20.02 -7.65
N TRP A 73 21.80 20.08 -8.40
CA TRP A 73 21.77 20.13 -9.86
C TRP A 73 21.15 18.86 -10.48
N PHE A 74 21.48 17.68 -9.96
CA PHE A 74 20.92 16.41 -10.40
C PHE A 74 19.44 16.33 -10.01
N ALA A 75 19.11 16.76 -8.79
CA ALA A 75 17.75 16.73 -8.30
C ALA A 75 16.80 17.70 -9.03
N VAL A 76 17.27 18.87 -9.44
CA VAL A 76 16.46 19.89 -10.13
C VAL A 76 16.25 19.54 -11.60
N TYR A 77 17.29 19.11 -12.32
CA TYR A 77 17.22 18.94 -13.78
C TYR A 77 17.00 17.50 -14.23
N ILE A 78 17.57 16.53 -13.51
CA ILE A 78 17.61 15.13 -13.94
C ILE A 78 16.51 14.30 -13.27
N CYS A 79 16.27 14.50 -11.97
CA CYS A 79 15.23 13.80 -11.22
C CYS A 79 13.82 13.86 -11.87
N PRO A 80 13.29 15.02 -12.33
CA PRO A 80 11.94 15.06 -12.92
C PRO A 80 11.86 14.21 -14.20
N VAL A 81 12.93 14.16 -15.00
CA VAL A 81 13.01 13.31 -16.19
C VAL A 81 13.03 11.83 -15.80
N PHE A 82 13.82 11.46 -14.78
CA PHE A 82 13.86 10.07 -14.29
C PHE A 82 12.52 9.62 -13.71
N LEU A 83 11.84 10.46 -12.93
CA LEU A 83 10.52 10.19 -12.38
C LEU A 83 9.48 10.02 -13.49
N LEU A 84 9.46 10.92 -14.48
CA LEU A 84 8.56 10.85 -15.63
C LEU A 84 8.79 9.60 -16.48
N MET A 85 10.05 9.32 -16.83
CA MET A 85 10.40 8.17 -17.64
C MET A 85 10.08 6.86 -16.92
N THR A 86 10.37 6.78 -15.62
CA THR A 86 10.07 5.57 -14.83
C THR A 86 8.57 5.37 -14.66
N SER A 87 7.80 6.43 -14.39
CA SER A 87 6.34 6.34 -14.25
C SER A 87 5.67 5.91 -15.56
N ILE A 88 6.03 6.52 -16.69
CA ILE A 88 5.56 6.13 -18.03
C ILE A 88 5.97 4.68 -18.33
N ALA A 89 7.21 4.31 -18.05
CA ALA A 89 7.70 2.97 -18.35
C ALA A 89 7.01 1.89 -17.49
N LEU A 90 6.60 2.19 -16.25
CA LEU A 90 5.73 1.34 -15.42
C LEU A 90 4.30 1.27 -15.98
N LEU A 91 3.70 2.39 -16.39
CA LEU A 91 2.35 2.42 -16.97
C LEU A 91 2.29 1.58 -18.26
N ILE A 92 3.30 1.73 -19.13
CA ILE A 92 3.37 1.01 -20.42
C ILE A 92 3.87 -0.42 -20.22
N GLY A 93 4.75 -0.68 -19.26
CA GLY A 93 5.37 -1.99 -19.03
C GLY A 93 6.63 -2.25 -19.85
N ILE A 94 7.41 -1.20 -20.12
CA ILE A 94 8.67 -1.30 -20.86
C ILE A 94 9.75 -1.82 -19.90
N TYR A 95 10.55 -2.81 -20.33
CA TYR A 95 11.61 -3.45 -19.52
C TYR A 95 11.23 -3.69 -18.05
N PRO A 96 10.21 -4.53 -17.75
CA PRO A 96 9.57 -4.62 -16.42
C PRO A 96 10.53 -4.81 -15.25
N ARG A 97 11.61 -5.59 -15.44
CA ARG A 97 12.65 -5.79 -14.42
C ARG A 97 13.43 -4.50 -14.14
N LEU A 98 13.94 -3.86 -15.19
CA LEU A 98 14.74 -2.63 -15.05
C LEU A 98 13.89 -1.52 -14.42
N THR A 99 12.66 -1.34 -14.90
CA THR A 99 11.76 -0.31 -14.40
C THR A 99 11.30 -0.58 -12.97
N SER A 100 11.06 -1.83 -12.60
CA SER A 100 10.83 -2.23 -11.20
C SER A 100 12.05 -1.93 -10.32
N THR A 101 13.27 -2.25 -10.76
CA THR A 101 14.49 -1.93 -9.98
C THR A 101 14.67 -0.42 -9.80
N VAL A 102 14.51 0.37 -10.87
CA VAL A 102 14.66 1.82 -10.80
C VAL A 102 13.59 2.43 -9.90
N SER A 103 12.33 2.02 -10.03
CA SER A 103 11.26 2.51 -9.14
C SER A 103 11.43 2.06 -7.70
N LEU A 104 12.01 0.87 -7.44
CA LEU A 104 12.33 0.42 -6.10
C LEU A 104 13.37 1.34 -5.44
N LEU A 105 14.41 1.73 -6.18
CA LEU A 105 15.41 2.68 -5.70
C LEU A 105 14.81 4.06 -5.44
N ILE A 106 13.91 4.52 -6.31
CA ILE A 106 13.19 5.79 -6.11
C ILE A 106 12.40 5.74 -4.79
N PHE A 107 11.50 4.76 -4.61
CA PHE A 107 10.72 4.66 -3.38
C PHE A 107 11.59 4.46 -2.13
N LEU A 108 12.73 3.78 -2.26
CA LEU A 108 13.68 3.63 -1.15
C LEU A 108 14.29 4.97 -0.75
N ILE A 109 14.70 5.80 -1.72
CA ILE A 109 15.21 7.15 -1.46
C ILE A 109 14.13 8.00 -0.77
N TYR A 110 12.89 7.98 -1.29
CA TYR A 110 11.79 8.70 -0.66
C TYR A 110 11.57 8.24 0.79
N PHE A 111 11.50 6.93 1.03
CA PHE A 111 11.34 6.38 2.37
C PHE A 111 12.49 6.83 3.29
N LEU A 112 13.76 6.66 2.89
CA LEU A 112 14.91 7.01 3.72
C LEU A 112 15.03 8.51 3.99
N SER A 113 14.75 9.37 3.01
CA SER A 113 14.84 10.84 3.17
C SER A 113 13.82 11.41 4.13
N HIS A 114 12.67 10.74 4.27
CA HIS A 114 11.57 11.15 5.16
C HIS A 114 11.50 10.32 6.45
N THR A 115 12.36 9.30 6.60
CA THR A 115 12.43 8.51 7.83
C THR A 115 12.93 9.42 8.97
N GLY A 116 12.18 9.48 10.07
CA GLY A 116 12.52 10.30 11.23
C GLY A 116 11.97 11.73 11.19
N TYR A 117 11.15 12.08 10.20
CA TYR A 117 10.35 13.30 10.20
C TYR A 117 9.19 13.15 11.20
N GLN A 118 9.03 14.11 12.11
CA GLN A 118 7.99 14.04 13.15
C GLN A 118 6.60 14.21 12.54
N GLY A 119 5.67 13.32 12.91
CA GLY A 119 4.28 13.36 12.42
C GLY A 119 4.08 12.75 11.03
N LEU A 120 5.10 12.13 10.43
CA LEU A 120 4.92 11.36 9.20
C LEU A 120 4.58 9.90 9.52
N TRP A 121 3.47 9.41 8.99
CA TRP A 121 3.08 8.03 9.17
C TRP A 121 4.05 7.09 8.47
N ALA A 122 4.46 6.00 9.13
CA ALA A 122 5.53 5.13 8.65
C ALA A 122 5.22 4.51 7.27
N PHE A 123 3.95 4.20 7.00
CA PHE A 123 3.54 3.48 5.80
C PHE A 123 3.31 4.36 4.56
N THR A 124 3.37 5.67 4.73
CA THR A 124 3.20 6.65 3.66
C THR A 124 4.14 6.39 2.47
N TYR A 125 5.44 6.16 2.74
CA TYR A 125 6.41 5.77 1.69
C TYR A 125 6.77 4.27 1.73
N LEU A 126 6.60 3.63 2.88
CA LEU A 126 6.93 2.22 3.03
C LEU A 126 5.96 1.32 2.26
N MET A 127 4.67 1.67 2.15
CA MET A 127 3.70 0.85 1.42
C MET A 127 4.01 0.77 -0.09
N PRO A 128 4.22 1.89 -0.82
CA PRO A 128 4.69 1.84 -2.21
C PRO A 128 6.01 1.08 -2.37
N LEU A 129 6.96 1.27 -1.45
CA LEU A 129 8.24 0.56 -1.44
C LEU A 129 8.05 -0.96 -1.33
N LEU A 130 7.27 -1.44 -0.35
CA LEU A 130 7.04 -2.86 -0.10
C LEU A 130 6.19 -3.52 -1.20
N LEU A 131 5.21 -2.82 -1.76
CA LEU A 131 4.48 -3.29 -2.95
C LEU A 131 5.41 -3.42 -4.16
N ASN A 132 6.38 -2.52 -4.32
CA ASN A 132 7.39 -2.63 -5.37
C ASN A 132 8.38 -3.76 -5.11
N VAL A 133 8.73 -4.07 -3.84
CA VAL A 133 9.50 -5.28 -3.50
C VAL A 133 8.76 -6.54 -3.97
N ILE A 134 7.44 -6.63 -3.74
CA ILE A 134 6.61 -7.76 -4.22
C ILE A 134 6.66 -7.84 -5.75
N LEU A 135 6.52 -6.71 -6.45
CA LEU A 135 6.61 -6.64 -7.90
C LEU A 135 7.98 -7.06 -8.43
N PHE A 136 9.05 -6.56 -7.81
CA PHE A 136 10.45 -6.84 -8.15
C PHE A 136 10.77 -8.33 -8.00
N ILE A 137 10.44 -8.93 -6.86
CA ILE A 137 10.65 -10.36 -6.60
C ILE A 137 9.91 -11.20 -7.65
N ASN A 138 8.68 -10.81 -8.01
CA ASN A 138 7.91 -11.51 -9.02
C ASN A 138 8.60 -11.46 -10.40
N TYR A 139 9.02 -10.26 -10.86
CA TYR A 139 9.71 -10.11 -12.14
C TYR A 139 11.10 -10.74 -12.20
N MET A 140 11.82 -10.83 -11.08
CA MET A 140 13.11 -11.52 -11.01
C MET A 140 12.95 -13.04 -11.03
N SER A 141 11.87 -13.55 -10.44
CA SER A 141 11.55 -14.99 -10.40
C SER A 141 11.05 -15.53 -11.75
N HIS A 142 10.47 -14.66 -12.56
CA HIS A 142 9.91 -15.04 -13.86
C HIS A 142 11.05 -15.25 -14.87
N LYS A 143 11.20 -16.45 -15.47
CA LYS A 143 12.15 -16.67 -16.59
C LYS A 143 11.62 -16.07 -17.90
N GLN A 144 11.38 -14.76 -17.95
CA GLN A 144 10.94 -14.11 -19.18
C GLN A 144 12.11 -14.05 -20.18
N LYS A 145 11.85 -14.52 -21.42
CA LYS A 145 12.70 -14.19 -22.58
C LYS A 145 12.71 -12.67 -22.74
N LYS A 146 13.81 -12.09 -23.25
CA LYS A 146 13.98 -10.65 -23.55
C LYS A 146 12.98 -10.15 -24.62
N GLN A 147 11.70 -10.19 -24.32
CA GLN A 147 10.65 -9.56 -25.11
C GLN A 147 10.04 -8.45 -24.27
N ILE A 148 9.63 -7.37 -24.94
CA ILE A 148 8.79 -6.34 -24.35
C ILE A 148 7.48 -7.06 -24.01
N ILE A 149 7.33 -7.46 -22.76
CA ILE A 149 6.11 -8.11 -22.26
C ILE A 149 5.15 -6.98 -21.94
N LEU A 150 4.46 -6.57 -22.99
CA LEU A 150 3.25 -5.79 -22.86
C LEU A 150 2.27 -6.64 -22.05
N PRO A 151 1.65 -6.07 -21.00
CA PRO A 151 0.68 -6.83 -20.22
C PRO A 151 -0.51 -7.22 -21.09
N ASP A 152 -0.91 -8.47 -20.99
CA ASP A 152 -2.19 -8.92 -21.52
C ASP A 152 -3.32 -8.32 -20.67
N PHE A 153 -4.24 -7.60 -21.31
CA PHE A 153 -5.49 -7.17 -20.69
C PHE A 153 -6.65 -7.92 -21.36
N TYR A 154 -7.03 -9.08 -20.79
CA TYR A 154 -8.22 -9.79 -21.24
C TYR A 154 -9.45 -9.33 -20.47
N PHE A 155 -10.27 -8.49 -21.10
CA PHE A 155 -11.62 -8.18 -20.66
C PHE A 155 -12.59 -8.32 -21.81
N ILE A 156 -13.61 -9.16 -21.63
CA ILE A 156 -14.78 -9.23 -22.52
C ILE A 156 -15.72 -8.02 -22.29
N HIS A 157 -15.44 -7.12 -21.33
CA HIS A 157 -16.03 -5.78 -21.32
C HIS A 157 -15.03 -4.71 -20.85
N PRO A 158 -14.72 -3.68 -21.68
CA PRO A 158 -13.76 -2.61 -21.36
C PRO A 158 -14.26 -1.60 -20.32
N ILE A 159 -15.56 -1.64 -20.00
CA ILE A 159 -16.23 -0.61 -19.21
C ILE A 159 -15.86 -0.69 -17.71
N PRO A 160 -15.84 -1.84 -17.02
CA PRO A 160 -15.57 -1.89 -15.57
C PRO A 160 -14.13 -1.53 -15.18
N PHE A 161 -13.13 -1.87 -16.00
CA PHE A 161 -11.72 -1.56 -15.70
C PHE A 161 -11.36 -0.11 -16.02
N LEU A 162 -11.91 0.43 -17.12
CA LEU A 162 -11.89 1.86 -17.40
C LEU A 162 -12.60 2.60 -16.25
N ILE A 163 -13.75 2.13 -15.77
CA ILE A 163 -14.44 2.69 -14.59
C ILE A 163 -13.55 2.61 -13.36
N ILE A 164 -12.83 1.51 -13.10
CA ILE A 164 -11.93 1.38 -11.95
C ILE A 164 -10.78 2.39 -12.04
N ILE A 165 -10.11 2.52 -13.20
CA ILE A 165 -9.01 3.47 -13.41
C ILE A 165 -9.51 4.92 -13.39
N VAL A 166 -10.62 5.18 -14.05
CA VAL A 166 -11.31 6.48 -14.04
C VAL A 166 -11.77 6.80 -12.63
N SER A 167 -12.24 5.83 -11.84
CA SER A 167 -12.58 6.00 -10.42
C SER A 167 -11.35 6.21 -9.54
N LEU A 168 -10.20 5.67 -9.91
CA LEU A 168 -8.89 5.88 -9.27
C LEU A 168 -8.42 7.32 -9.52
N GLY A 169 -8.49 7.77 -10.77
CA GLY A 169 -8.24 9.16 -11.14
C GLY A 169 -9.26 10.11 -10.52
N LEU A 170 -10.54 9.72 -10.44
CA LEU A 170 -11.61 10.49 -9.80
C LEU A 170 -11.50 10.53 -8.27
N SER A 171 -10.98 9.47 -7.63
CA SER A 171 -10.75 9.45 -6.18
C SER A 171 -9.52 10.28 -5.82
N VAL A 172 -8.47 10.29 -6.65
CA VAL A 172 -7.35 11.24 -6.54
C VAL A 172 -7.82 12.68 -6.81
N PHE A 173 -8.73 12.87 -7.76
CA PHE A 173 -9.41 14.15 -8.02
C PHE A 173 -10.22 14.63 -6.80
N VAL A 174 -11.05 13.77 -6.21
CA VAL A 174 -11.83 14.09 -5.01
C VAL A 174 -10.88 14.40 -3.86
N ALA A 175 -9.85 13.55 -3.64
CA ALA A 175 -8.76 13.72 -2.65
C ALA A 175 -8.15 15.11 -2.65
N ILE A 176 -7.81 15.61 -3.83
CA ILE A 176 -7.08 16.86 -3.95
C ILE A 176 -8.04 18.06 -4.02
N PHE A 177 -9.20 17.94 -4.70
CA PHE A 177 -10.19 19.01 -4.84
C PHE A 177 -10.82 19.42 -3.51
N LEU A 178 -11.23 18.43 -2.71
CA LEU A 178 -11.82 18.67 -1.40
C LEU A 178 -10.78 19.14 -0.36
N SER A 179 -9.48 18.99 -0.59
CA SER A 179 -8.47 19.33 0.41
C SER A 179 -8.27 20.84 0.63
N LYS A 180 -8.41 21.69 -0.40
CA LYS A 180 -7.95 23.10 -0.27
C LYS A 180 -8.73 24.19 -1.01
N ASN A 181 -9.83 23.89 -1.71
CA ASN A 181 -10.58 24.93 -2.46
C ASN A 181 -9.66 25.88 -3.27
N SER A 182 -8.61 25.36 -3.91
CA SER A 182 -7.63 26.16 -4.66
C SER A 182 -7.33 25.57 -6.04
N LEU A 183 -7.08 26.46 -7.00
CA LEU A 183 -6.97 26.12 -8.42
C LEU A 183 -5.70 25.28 -8.73
N SER A 184 -4.60 25.50 -8.02
CA SER A 184 -3.32 24.81 -8.29
C SER A 184 -3.37 23.30 -7.94
N PRO A 185 -3.82 22.89 -6.73
CA PRO A 185 -4.06 21.48 -6.43
C PRO A 185 -5.09 20.84 -7.37
N PHE A 186 -6.15 21.55 -7.75
CA PHE A 186 -7.15 21.05 -8.71
C PHE A 186 -6.52 20.68 -10.06
N ILE A 187 -5.64 21.53 -10.60
CA ILE A 187 -4.93 21.26 -11.86
C ILE A 187 -3.98 20.07 -11.70
N ALA A 188 -3.25 19.99 -10.58
CA ALA A 188 -2.37 18.87 -10.26
C ALA A 188 -3.12 17.53 -10.24
N ALA A 189 -4.29 17.51 -9.61
CA ALA A 189 -5.16 16.34 -9.52
C ALA A 189 -5.70 15.91 -10.87
N LEU A 190 -6.17 16.89 -11.65
CA LEU A 190 -6.74 16.67 -12.97
C LEU A 190 -5.69 16.08 -13.92
N ILE A 191 -4.46 16.60 -13.91
CA ILE A 191 -3.34 16.06 -14.69
C ILE A 191 -2.99 14.64 -14.24
N SER A 192 -2.92 14.40 -12.92
CA SER A 192 -2.61 13.10 -12.33
C SER A 192 -3.67 12.03 -12.65
N ALA A 193 -4.92 12.42 -12.90
CA ALA A 193 -5.99 11.53 -13.32
C ALA A 193 -6.03 11.30 -14.83
N ILE A 194 -5.97 12.38 -15.62
CA ILE A 194 -6.17 12.34 -17.07
C ILE A 194 -4.99 11.66 -17.78
N VAL A 195 -3.76 12.02 -17.45
CA VAL A 195 -2.58 11.57 -18.21
C VAL A 195 -2.39 10.04 -18.11
N PRO A 196 -2.41 9.41 -16.91
CA PRO A 196 -2.35 7.95 -16.83
C PRO A 196 -3.55 7.27 -17.51
N SER A 197 -4.75 7.85 -17.43
CA SER A 197 -5.94 7.32 -18.09
C SER A 197 -5.79 7.32 -19.62
N ILE A 198 -5.26 8.39 -20.21
CA ILE A 198 -4.98 8.48 -21.66
C ILE A 198 -3.90 7.47 -22.05
N ILE A 199 -2.80 7.37 -21.29
CA ILE A 199 -1.72 6.41 -21.57
C ILE A 199 -2.26 4.98 -21.57
N LEU A 200 -3.10 4.64 -20.59
CA LEU A 200 -3.73 3.32 -20.49
C LEU A 200 -4.75 3.08 -21.62
N LEU A 201 -5.50 4.10 -22.03
CA LEU A 201 -6.42 4.04 -23.17
C LEU A 201 -5.67 3.81 -24.50
N ILE A 202 -4.61 4.60 -24.77
CA ILE A 202 -3.78 4.46 -25.97
C ILE A 202 -3.19 3.04 -26.01
N LYS A 203 -2.65 2.57 -24.89
CA LYS A 203 -2.12 1.21 -24.78
C LYS A 203 -3.17 0.15 -25.07
N TYR A 204 -4.38 0.30 -24.52
CA TYR A 204 -5.50 -0.60 -24.78
C TYR A 204 -5.84 -0.66 -26.28
N LEU A 205 -5.94 0.50 -26.94
CA LEU A 205 -6.26 0.59 -28.36
C LEU A 205 -5.19 -0.06 -29.26
N ILE A 206 -3.91 0.08 -28.92
CA ILE A 206 -2.81 -0.46 -29.74
C ILE A 206 -2.70 -2.00 -29.64
N PHE A 207 -3.07 -2.60 -28.50
CA PHE A 207 -2.67 -3.98 -28.19
C PHE A 207 -3.82 -4.95 -27.92
N PHE A 208 -5.05 -4.63 -28.33
CA PHE A 208 -6.27 -5.43 -28.11
C PHE A 208 -6.20 -6.91 -28.60
N ASN A 209 -5.18 -7.35 -29.34
CA ASN A 209 -5.15 -8.63 -30.07
C ASN A 209 -3.92 -9.55 -29.88
N LYS A 210 -3.16 -9.45 -28.78
CA LYS A 210 -2.10 -10.42 -28.38
C LYS A 210 -2.31 -10.67 -26.86
N THR A 211 -2.23 -11.84 -26.23
CA THR A 211 -1.36 -13.01 -26.40
C THR A 211 -1.86 -14.20 -25.53
N SER A 212 -1.29 -15.41 -25.69
CA SER A 212 -1.58 -16.62 -24.89
C SER A 212 -0.66 -16.80 -23.66
N TRP A 213 -1.13 -17.55 -22.66
CA TRP A 213 -0.53 -17.67 -21.31
C TRP A 213 0.19 -18.98 -21.02
N ASP A 214 1.26 -18.91 -20.21
CA ASP A 214 2.02 -20.06 -19.68
C ASP A 214 1.66 -20.33 -18.19
N PHE A 215 1.65 -21.60 -17.77
CA PHE A 215 1.08 -22.02 -16.47
C PHE A 215 1.91 -21.61 -15.24
N ASN A 216 3.21 -21.36 -15.40
CA ASN A 216 4.09 -20.94 -14.29
C ASN A 216 3.74 -19.55 -13.74
N ASP A 217 3.11 -18.71 -14.56
CA ASP A 217 2.84 -17.31 -14.23
C ASP A 217 1.70 -17.20 -13.20
N LEU A 218 0.75 -18.15 -13.24
CA LEU A 218 -0.39 -18.19 -12.31
C LEU A 218 0.04 -18.41 -10.85
N HIS A 219 1.12 -19.15 -10.61
CA HIS A 219 1.60 -19.45 -9.26
C HIS A 219 2.30 -18.23 -8.63
N LEU A 220 3.13 -17.52 -9.40
CA LEU A 220 3.78 -16.29 -8.96
C LEU A 220 2.76 -15.16 -8.71
N GLU A 221 1.75 -15.04 -9.56
CA GLU A 221 0.61 -14.12 -9.37
C GLU A 221 -0.13 -14.39 -8.06
N GLN A 222 -0.33 -15.66 -7.67
CA GLN A 222 -0.97 -15.99 -6.40
C GLN A 222 -0.12 -15.56 -5.20
N LYS A 223 1.20 -15.83 -5.24
CA LYS A 223 2.12 -15.39 -4.18
C LYS A 223 2.15 -13.89 -4.02
N ALA A 224 2.12 -13.12 -5.11
CA ALA A 224 2.09 -11.65 -5.03
C ALA A 224 0.83 -11.13 -4.30
N LYS A 225 -0.34 -11.74 -4.56
CA LYS A 225 -1.58 -11.43 -3.84
C LYS A 225 -1.49 -11.80 -2.36
N ASP A 226 -0.95 -12.98 -2.06
CA ASP A 226 -0.78 -13.47 -0.68
C ASP A 226 0.14 -12.54 0.13
N PHE A 227 1.29 -12.16 -0.43
CA PHE A 227 2.21 -11.22 0.21
C PHE A 227 1.61 -9.82 0.37
N SER A 228 0.76 -9.38 -0.55
CA SER A 228 0.09 -8.08 -0.43
C SER A 228 -0.94 -8.06 0.70
N LEU A 229 -1.70 -9.16 0.88
CA LEU A 229 -2.60 -9.30 2.05
C LEU A 229 -1.82 -9.31 3.36
N ILE A 230 -0.71 -10.06 3.43
CA ILE A 230 0.16 -10.09 4.61
C ILE A 230 0.72 -8.69 4.90
N LEU A 231 1.17 -7.97 3.87
CA LEU A 231 1.70 -6.61 3.99
C LEU A 231 0.67 -5.65 4.58
N VAL A 232 -0.58 -5.67 4.09
CA VAL A 232 -1.65 -4.84 4.64
C VAL A 232 -1.99 -5.25 6.08
N GLY A 233 -1.97 -6.55 6.40
CA GLY A 233 -2.14 -7.01 7.77
C GLY A 233 -1.04 -6.50 8.72
N LEU A 234 0.22 -6.48 8.28
CA LEU A 234 1.33 -5.91 9.06
C LEU A 234 1.20 -4.40 9.23
N MET A 235 0.72 -3.68 8.20
CA MET A 235 0.39 -2.25 8.31
C MET A 235 -0.68 -1.99 9.37
N LEU A 236 -1.78 -2.75 9.37
CA LEU A 236 -2.83 -2.59 10.37
C LEU A 236 -2.33 -2.93 11.78
N CYS A 237 -1.50 -3.96 11.93
CA CYS A 237 -0.87 -4.29 13.22
C CYS A 237 -0.05 -3.12 13.76
N PHE A 238 0.66 -2.42 12.89
CA PHE A 238 1.41 -1.22 13.25
C PHE A 238 0.48 -0.08 13.65
N GLN A 239 -0.54 0.19 12.84
CA GLN A 239 -1.52 1.25 13.08
C GLN A 239 -2.23 1.10 14.43
N VAL A 240 -2.64 -0.11 14.79
CA VAL A 240 -3.27 -0.39 16.09
C VAL A 240 -2.34 0.02 17.24
N HIS A 241 -1.06 -0.33 17.17
CA HIS A 241 -0.11 -0.02 18.25
C HIS A 241 0.28 1.46 18.30
N GLU A 242 0.29 2.14 17.17
CA GLU A 242 0.42 3.60 17.12
C GLU A 242 -0.81 4.27 17.76
N ASN A 243 -2.01 3.78 17.46
CA ASN A 243 -3.24 4.27 18.09
C ASN A 243 -3.24 4.02 19.61
N ASP A 244 -2.70 2.89 20.07
CA ASP A 244 -2.47 2.60 21.49
C ASP A 244 -1.53 3.64 22.13
N LEU A 245 -0.38 3.94 21.50
CA LEU A 245 0.57 4.95 21.99
C LEU A 245 -0.05 6.32 22.17
N LEU A 246 -0.88 6.70 21.20
CA LEU A 246 -1.55 8.00 21.19
C LEU A 246 -2.76 8.02 22.15
N ASN A 247 -3.01 6.90 22.85
CA ASN A 247 -4.17 6.67 23.70
C ASN A 247 -5.50 6.82 22.94
N TRP A 248 -5.51 6.64 21.62
CA TRP A 248 -6.71 6.81 20.78
C TRP A 248 -7.74 5.70 20.99
N PHE A 249 -7.34 4.54 21.51
CA PHE A 249 -8.27 3.50 21.95
C PHE A 249 -8.77 3.67 23.39
N THR A 250 -8.55 4.82 24.01
CA THR A 250 -9.24 5.22 25.24
C THR A 250 -10.49 6.04 24.90
N PRO A 251 -11.54 6.04 25.74
CA PRO A 251 -12.74 6.86 25.49
C PRO A 251 -12.42 8.35 25.30
N ASP A 252 -11.50 8.88 26.11
CA ASP A 252 -11.06 10.28 26.04
C ASP A 252 -10.22 10.56 24.79
N GLY A 253 -9.29 9.67 24.45
CA GLY A 253 -8.46 9.81 23.26
C GLY A 253 -9.27 9.67 21.98
N PHE A 254 -10.21 8.72 21.92
CA PHE A 254 -11.13 8.54 20.80
C PHE A 254 -12.00 9.79 20.60
N SER A 255 -12.57 10.34 21.69
CA SER A 255 -13.35 11.57 21.63
C SER A 255 -12.53 12.76 21.10
N LYS A 256 -11.27 12.89 21.54
CA LYS A 256 -10.33 13.90 21.03
C LYS A 256 -9.97 13.69 19.57
N LEU A 257 -9.75 12.45 19.14
CA LEU A 257 -9.46 12.08 17.76
C LEU A 257 -10.62 12.49 16.83
N ILE A 258 -11.84 12.08 17.18
CA ILE A 258 -13.04 12.47 16.43
C ILE A 258 -13.21 13.99 16.40
N THR A 259 -12.98 14.68 17.52
CA THR A 259 -13.05 16.15 17.58
C THR A 259 -11.99 16.80 16.68
N SER A 260 -10.79 16.24 16.61
CA SER A 260 -9.73 16.71 15.70
C SER A 260 -10.16 16.58 14.24
N PHE A 261 -10.71 15.42 13.86
CA PHE A 261 -11.24 15.21 12.52
C PHE A 261 -12.40 16.15 12.19
N GLN A 262 -13.33 16.37 13.13
CA GLN A 262 -14.43 17.32 12.91
C GLN A 262 -13.95 18.75 12.66
N ASN A 263 -12.89 19.18 13.35
CA ASN A 263 -12.37 20.54 13.24
C ASN A 263 -11.49 20.75 12.00
N GLN A 264 -10.86 19.69 11.50
CA GLN A 264 -9.86 19.77 10.42
C GLN A 264 -10.38 19.25 9.07
N SER A 265 -11.40 18.39 9.08
CA SER A 265 -11.88 17.76 7.85
C SER A 265 -12.73 18.71 7.01
N SER A 266 -12.60 18.59 5.70
CA SER A 266 -13.43 19.28 4.70
C SER A 266 -14.70 18.49 4.32
N LEU A 267 -15.08 17.49 5.13
CA LEU A 267 -16.26 16.66 4.87
C LEU A 267 -17.58 17.44 4.88
N PRO A 268 -18.57 17.03 4.08
CA PRO A 268 -19.93 17.56 4.16
C PRO A 268 -20.50 17.48 5.58
N GLN A 269 -21.24 18.52 5.98
CA GLN A 269 -21.77 18.63 7.34
C GLN A 269 -22.66 17.45 7.76
N ALA A 270 -23.35 16.81 6.81
CA ALA A 270 -24.12 15.59 7.06
C ALA A 270 -23.26 14.41 7.55
N ILE A 271 -21.99 14.32 7.14
CA ILE A 271 -21.04 13.30 7.61
C ILE A 271 -20.47 13.73 8.96
N LEU A 272 -20.16 15.01 9.15
CA LEU A 272 -19.64 15.56 10.40
C LEU A 272 -20.63 15.37 11.58
N ILE A 273 -21.93 15.49 11.34
CA ILE A 273 -22.98 15.24 12.34
C ILE A 273 -22.98 13.77 12.80
N ASN A 274 -22.70 12.82 11.90
CA ASN A 274 -22.62 11.41 12.29
C ASN A 274 -21.38 11.12 13.15
N LEU A 275 -20.33 11.95 13.08
CA LEU A 275 -19.15 11.82 13.93
C LEU A 275 -19.47 12.11 15.41
N ASP A 276 -20.44 12.98 15.69
CA ASP A 276 -20.89 13.24 17.07
C ASP A 276 -21.46 11.99 17.74
N PHE A 277 -22.21 11.17 16.99
CA PHE A 277 -22.71 9.89 17.50
C PHE A 277 -21.57 8.95 17.93
N PHE A 278 -20.49 8.86 17.16
CA PHE A 278 -19.33 8.04 17.52
C PHE A 278 -18.61 8.60 18.76
N LYS A 279 -18.51 9.92 18.86
CA LYS A 279 -17.92 10.62 20.01
C LYS A 279 -18.72 10.40 21.30
N GLU A 280 -20.04 10.50 21.25
CA GLU A 280 -20.94 10.25 22.39
C GLU A 280 -20.89 8.80 22.88
N ASN A 281 -20.57 7.87 21.97
CA ASN A 281 -20.47 6.43 22.26
C ASN A 281 -19.01 5.95 22.28
N SER A 282 -18.07 6.83 22.64
CA SER A 282 -16.62 6.57 22.54
C SER A 282 -16.17 5.31 23.28
N VAL A 283 -16.78 4.97 24.43
CA VAL A 283 -16.46 3.75 25.19
C VAL A 283 -16.68 2.48 24.36
N LEU A 284 -17.82 2.41 23.66
CA LEU A 284 -18.17 1.27 22.82
C LEU A 284 -17.27 1.22 21.58
N PHE A 285 -17.14 2.34 20.88
CA PHE A 285 -16.42 2.38 19.60
C PHE A 285 -14.91 2.24 19.74
N SER A 286 -14.29 2.84 20.77
CA SER A 286 -12.86 2.66 21.04
C SER A 286 -12.52 1.19 21.35
N SER A 287 -13.32 0.53 22.19
CA SER A 287 -13.16 -0.89 22.51
C SER A 287 -13.38 -1.78 21.30
N ALA A 288 -14.43 -1.51 20.52
CA ALA A 288 -14.75 -2.27 19.32
C ALA A 288 -13.66 -2.12 18.25
N GLN A 289 -13.13 -0.90 18.03
CA GLN A 289 -12.06 -0.65 17.08
C GLN A 289 -10.79 -1.41 17.44
N SER A 290 -10.36 -1.35 18.71
CA SER A 290 -9.17 -2.08 19.19
C SER A 290 -9.26 -3.59 18.93
N VAL A 291 -10.44 -4.20 19.14
CA VAL A 291 -10.64 -5.64 18.90
C VAL A 291 -10.75 -5.97 17.41
N ILE A 292 -11.55 -5.21 16.66
CA ILE A 292 -11.84 -5.48 15.25
C ILE A 292 -10.58 -5.30 14.39
N GLU A 293 -9.82 -4.21 14.59
CA GLU A 293 -8.61 -3.94 13.83
C GLU A 293 -7.53 -5.01 14.08
N ASN A 294 -7.33 -5.40 15.35
CA ASN A 294 -6.42 -6.49 15.70
C ASN A 294 -6.83 -7.83 15.07
N PHE A 295 -8.12 -8.16 15.12
CA PHE A 295 -8.64 -9.40 14.53
C PHE A 295 -8.46 -9.41 13.00
N ILE A 296 -8.78 -8.31 12.33
CA ILE A 296 -8.58 -8.17 10.88
C ILE A 296 -7.09 -8.27 10.53
N ALA A 297 -6.22 -7.56 11.26
CA ALA A 297 -4.77 -7.61 11.06
C ALA A 297 -4.23 -9.03 11.18
N LEU A 298 -4.58 -9.75 12.26
CA LEU A 298 -4.18 -11.14 12.46
C LEU A 298 -4.68 -12.04 11.33
N CYS A 299 -5.95 -11.94 10.95
CA CYS A 299 -6.51 -12.78 9.89
C CYS A 299 -5.88 -12.50 8.52
N LEU A 300 -5.50 -11.25 8.22
CA LEU A 300 -4.77 -10.90 7.00
C LEU A 300 -3.36 -11.47 7.00
N VAL A 301 -2.60 -11.32 8.10
CA VAL A 301 -1.24 -11.88 8.22
C VAL A 301 -1.26 -13.40 8.17
N ALA A 302 -2.19 -14.05 8.87
CA ALA A 302 -2.31 -15.51 8.89
C ALA A 302 -3.04 -16.09 7.65
N LEU A 303 -3.58 -15.23 6.77
CA LEU A 303 -4.39 -15.60 5.60
C LEU A 303 -5.56 -16.53 5.96
N LEU A 304 -6.34 -16.11 6.96
CA LEU A 304 -7.55 -16.78 7.45
C LEU A 304 -8.80 -16.04 6.98
N PHE A 305 -9.87 -16.79 6.68
CA PHE A 305 -11.17 -16.24 6.22
C PHE A 305 -11.05 -15.19 5.11
N ARG A 306 -10.08 -15.38 4.22
CA ARG A 306 -9.57 -14.41 3.24
C ARG A 306 -10.65 -13.61 2.50
N PRO A 307 -11.71 -14.19 1.91
CA PRO A 307 -12.71 -13.40 1.18
C PRO A 307 -13.53 -12.48 2.09
N ILE A 308 -13.84 -12.93 3.31
CA ILE A 308 -14.62 -12.14 4.27
C ILE A 308 -13.73 -11.04 4.86
N ILE A 309 -12.52 -11.41 5.26
CA ILE A 309 -11.58 -10.52 5.92
C ILE A 309 -11.04 -9.47 4.95
N SER A 310 -10.84 -9.80 3.67
CA SER A 310 -10.44 -8.80 2.67
C SER A 310 -11.52 -7.74 2.47
N ILE A 311 -12.80 -8.13 2.44
CA ILE A 311 -13.92 -7.18 2.33
C ILE A 311 -14.01 -6.33 3.60
N ALA A 312 -13.95 -6.97 4.78
CA ALA A 312 -13.98 -6.27 6.06
C ALA A 312 -12.84 -5.24 6.18
N ALA A 313 -11.61 -5.63 5.80
CA ALA A 313 -10.46 -4.74 5.76
C ALA A 313 -10.66 -3.61 4.74
N THR A 314 -11.21 -3.90 3.55
CA THR A 314 -11.51 -2.88 2.54
C THR A 314 -12.48 -1.83 3.09
N LEU A 315 -13.55 -2.28 3.76
CA LEU A 315 -14.55 -1.39 4.36
C LEU A 315 -13.97 -0.56 5.51
N LEU A 316 -13.14 -1.17 6.36
CA LEU A 316 -12.43 -0.49 7.43
C LEU A 316 -11.52 0.61 6.87
N CYS A 317 -10.62 0.27 5.94
CA CYS A 317 -9.70 1.24 5.34
C CYS A 317 -10.47 2.33 4.58
N LEU A 318 -11.58 2.00 3.90
CA LEU A 318 -12.44 2.98 3.23
C LEU A 318 -13.07 3.95 4.24
N ALA A 319 -13.57 3.45 5.37
CA ALA A 319 -14.14 4.29 6.42
C ALA A 319 -13.08 5.24 6.99
N LEU A 320 -11.88 4.73 7.31
CA LEU A 320 -10.76 5.54 7.78
C LEU A 320 -10.35 6.57 6.73
N THR A 321 -10.23 6.16 5.46
CA THR A 321 -9.91 7.05 4.34
C THR A 321 -10.91 8.21 4.24
N ILE A 322 -12.21 7.96 4.48
CA ILE A 322 -13.26 8.98 4.44
C ILE A 322 -13.17 9.90 5.66
N ILE A 323 -12.96 9.35 6.86
CA ILE A 323 -12.97 10.11 8.12
C ILE A 323 -11.72 11.00 8.24
N GLU A 324 -10.56 10.45 7.88
CA GLU A 324 -9.26 11.13 7.94
C GLU A 324 -9.02 12.04 6.73
N PHE A 325 -9.98 12.04 5.80
CA PHE A 325 -9.90 12.81 4.58
C PHE A 325 -9.76 14.31 4.87
N GLY A 326 -8.64 14.89 4.43
CA GLY A 326 -8.36 16.32 4.58
C GLY A 326 -7.86 16.74 5.96
N ALA A 327 -7.73 15.81 6.91
CA ALA A 327 -7.09 16.09 8.20
C ALA A 327 -5.56 16.13 8.05
N ALA A 328 -4.90 16.94 8.86
CA ALA A 328 -3.44 16.97 8.94
C ALA A 328 -2.94 15.69 9.65
N ALA A 329 -1.98 14.95 9.09
CA ALA A 329 -1.47 13.67 9.63
C ALA A 329 -0.52 13.83 10.82
N GLY A 330 -0.36 15.06 11.33
CA GLY A 330 0.39 15.32 12.55
C GLY A 330 -0.48 15.19 13.80
N TYR A 331 0.05 14.49 14.82
CA TYR A 331 -0.45 14.51 16.20
C TYR A 331 -0.63 15.93 16.76
N GLN A 332 0.19 16.87 16.28
CA GLN A 332 0.02 18.31 16.40
C GLN A 332 0.35 18.91 15.04
N VAL A 333 -0.54 19.74 14.52
CA VAL A 333 -0.36 20.42 13.24
C VAL A 333 0.86 21.34 13.35
N SER A 334 2.02 20.91 12.85
CA SER A 334 3.21 21.76 12.73
C SER A 334 2.96 22.93 11.78
N ASN A 335 2.13 22.70 10.76
CA ASN A 335 1.68 23.72 9.83
C ASN A 335 0.32 23.33 9.23
N PRO A 336 -0.72 24.19 9.27
CA PRO A 336 -2.01 23.91 8.62
C PRO A 336 -1.91 23.81 7.09
N ASN A 337 -0.73 24.12 6.54
CA ASN A 337 -0.39 23.95 5.14
C ASN A 337 0.34 22.66 4.81
N ASP A 338 0.76 21.88 5.81
CA ASP A 338 1.38 20.57 5.62
C ASP A 338 0.28 19.63 5.14
N TYR A 339 0.11 19.57 3.83
CA TYR A 339 -0.77 18.60 3.19
C TYR A 339 -0.31 17.22 3.65
N THR A 340 -1.23 16.41 4.13
CA THR A 340 -0.99 15.02 4.52
C THR A 340 -1.96 14.10 3.78
N TRP A 341 -1.61 13.83 2.53
CA TRP A 341 -1.34 12.48 2.03
C TRP A 341 -2.45 11.45 2.26
N ALA A 342 -3.66 11.78 1.81
CA ALA A 342 -4.77 10.84 1.72
C ALA A 342 -4.45 9.61 0.83
N TYR A 343 -3.40 9.64 -0.01
CA TYR A 343 -3.15 8.60 -1.00
C TYR A 343 -2.81 7.23 -0.40
N GLU A 344 -2.34 7.14 0.83
CA GLU A 344 -1.85 5.88 1.41
C GLU A 344 -2.99 5.01 1.93
N LEU A 345 -3.93 5.58 2.69
CA LEU A 345 -5.19 4.92 2.99
C LEU A 345 -6.00 4.67 1.72
N PHE A 346 -5.99 5.60 0.74
CA PHE A 346 -6.59 5.36 -0.58
C PHE A 346 -5.92 4.19 -1.32
N LEU A 347 -4.58 4.14 -1.35
CA LEU A 347 -3.79 3.09 -1.99
C LEU A 347 -4.11 1.75 -1.34
N THR A 348 -4.02 1.67 -0.02
CA THR A 348 -4.29 0.45 0.74
C THR A 348 -5.72 -0.01 0.53
N THR A 349 -6.70 0.90 0.62
CA THR A 349 -8.12 0.61 0.34
C THR A 349 -8.29 0.04 -1.07
N PHE A 350 -7.61 0.61 -2.05
CA PHE A 350 -7.74 0.18 -3.44
C PHE A 350 -7.04 -1.15 -3.74
N ILE A 351 -5.86 -1.38 -3.16
CA ILE A 351 -5.19 -2.70 -3.17
C ILE A 351 -6.12 -3.76 -2.56
N LEU A 352 -6.71 -3.48 -1.39
CA LEU A 352 -7.63 -4.39 -0.71
C LEU A 352 -8.93 -4.62 -1.51
N PHE A 353 -9.47 -3.59 -2.15
CA PHE A 353 -10.65 -3.70 -3.00
C PHE A 353 -10.41 -4.68 -4.14
N VAL A 354 -9.29 -4.53 -4.86
CA VAL A 354 -8.93 -5.44 -5.96
C VAL A 354 -8.62 -6.84 -5.45
N LEU A 355 -7.88 -6.98 -4.34
CA LEU A 355 -7.63 -8.27 -3.70
C LEU A 355 -8.94 -8.95 -3.31
N SER A 356 -9.93 -8.21 -2.80
CA SER A 356 -11.23 -8.76 -2.43
C SER A 356 -11.96 -9.40 -3.60
N PHE A 357 -11.95 -8.78 -4.79
CA PHE A 357 -12.50 -9.42 -5.98
C PHE A 357 -11.79 -10.73 -6.32
N TYR A 358 -10.45 -10.76 -6.23
CA TYR A 358 -9.69 -12.00 -6.46
C TYR A 358 -10.03 -13.08 -5.44
N GLU A 359 -10.18 -12.73 -4.16
CA GLU A 359 -10.51 -13.66 -3.10
C GLU A 359 -11.94 -14.21 -3.24
N ILE A 360 -12.92 -13.34 -3.54
CA ILE A 360 -14.31 -13.75 -3.83
C ILE A 360 -14.32 -14.70 -5.03
N LYS A 361 -13.71 -14.29 -6.17
CA LYS A 361 -13.64 -15.11 -7.38
C LYS A 361 -13.00 -16.46 -7.09
N ARG A 362 -11.89 -16.50 -6.33
CA ARG A 362 -11.26 -17.77 -5.94
C ARG A 362 -12.21 -18.62 -5.10
N SER A 363 -12.87 -18.03 -4.10
CA SER A 363 -13.76 -18.76 -3.19
C SER A 363 -14.96 -19.39 -3.91
N LEU A 364 -15.48 -18.75 -4.96
CA LEU A 364 -16.56 -19.27 -5.78
C LEU A 364 -16.13 -20.47 -6.64
N ASN A 365 -14.86 -20.51 -7.05
CA ASN A 365 -14.33 -21.54 -7.97
C ASN A 365 -13.75 -22.77 -7.26
N VAL A 366 -13.47 -22.70 -5.96
CA VAL A 366 -12.86 -23.80 -5.19
C VAL A 366 -13.95 -24.61 -4.50
N LYS A 367 -13.89 -25.95 -4.53
CA LYS A 367 -14.91 -26.80 -3.86
C LYS A 367 -14.68 -26.95 -2.36
N CYS A 368 -13.43 -27.14 -1.92
CA CYS A 368 -13.08 -27.39 -0.52
C CYS A 368 -13.21 -26.12 0.36
N ILE A 369 -13.98 -26.18 1.45
CA ILE A 369 -14.23 -25.04 2.36
C ILE A 369 -12.93 -24.47 2.94
N ILE A 370 -12.00 -25.33 3.35
CA ILE A 370 -10.70 -24.88 3.91
C ILE A 370 -9.93 -24.07 2.85
N ASN A 371 -9.91 -24.54 1.60
CA ASN A 371 -9.24 -23.81 0.51
C ASN A 371 -10.04 -22.57 0.05
N LYS A 372 -11.38 -22.56 0.21
CA LYS A 372 -12.21 -21.37 -0.02
C LYS A 372 -11.82 -20.25 0.96
N LEU A 373 -11.78 -20.58 2.25
CA LEU A 373 -11.56 -19.62 3.33
C LEU A 373 -10.09 -19.24 3.51
N CYS A 374 -9.16 -20.18 3.40
CA CYS A 374 -7.76 -19.97 3.79
C CYS A 374 -6.77 -20.03 2.62
N GLY A 375 -7.22 -20.41 1.42
CA GLY A 375 -6.34 -20.60 0.26
C GLY A 375 -5.36 -21.79 0.40
N GLY A 376 -4.44 -21.90 -0.56
CA GLY A 376 -3.34 -22.87 -0.48
C GLY A 376 -2.19 -22.38 0.41
N PRO A 377 -1.17 -23.24 0.64
CA PRO A 377 0.05 -22.83 1.33
C PRO A 377 0.85 -21.86 0.46
N VAL A 378 1.39 -20.83 1.10
CA VAL A 378 2.26 -19.80 0.52
C VAL A 378 3.71 -20.27 0.52
N LEU A 379 4.18 -20.85 1.62
CA LEU A 379 5.52 -21.40 1.72
C LEU A 379 5.46 -22.90 1.42
N GLU A 380 6.17 -23.31 0.37
CA GLU A 380 6.21 -24.72 -0.07
C GLU A 380 7.11 -25.59 0.84
N SER A 381 7.99 -24.96 1.64
CA SER A 381 8.91 -25.67 2.52
C SER A 381 8.19 -26.41 3.65
N LYS A 382 8.52 -27.69 3.84
CA LYS A 382 8.11 -28.46 5.03
C LYS A 382 8.97 -28.17 6.26
N SER A 383 10.17 -27.60 6.10
CA SER A 383 11.09 -27.41 7.21
C SER A 383 10.74 -26.16 8.02
N TRP A 384 10.81 -26.28 9.33
CA TRP A 384 10.47 -25.22 10.28
C TRP A 384 11.57 -24.15 10.38
N LEU A 385 12.84 -24.53 10.25
CA LEU A 385 13.97 -23.62 10.46
C LEU A 385 13.99 -22.43 9.49
N PRO A 386 13.85 -22.60 8.15
CA PRO A 386 13.82 -21.46 7.23
C PRO A 386 12.62 -20.53 7.46
N ARG A 387 11.49 -21.08 7.93
CA ARG A 387 10.29 -20.31 8.26
C ARG A 387 10.54 -19.41 9.47
N ILE A 388 11.16 -19.95 10.53
CA ILE A 388 11.56 -19.15 11.70
C ILE A 388 12.57 -18.08 11.30
N ILE A 389 13.59 -18.42 10.50
CA ILE A 389 14.61 -17.46 10.06
C ILE A 389 13.95 -16.31 9.30
N LEU A 390 13.05 -16.60 8.36
CA LEU A 390 12.30 -15.57 7.63
C LEU A 390 11.50 -14.69 8.60
N THR A 391 10.77 -15.30 9.54
CA THR A 391 10.01 -14.56 10.55
C THR A 391 10.90 -13.65 11.41
N LEU A 392 12.06 -14.13 11.86
CA LEU A 392 13.01 -13.34 12.65
C LEU A 392 13.52 -12.16 11.83
N ILE A 393 13.95 -12.38 10.59
CA ILE A 393 14.45 -11.32 9.72
C ILE A 393 13.36 -10.28 9.46
N THR A 394 12.15 -10.70 9.08
CA THR A 394 11.03 -9.79 8.84
C THR A 394 10.69 -9.01 10.10
N THR A 395 10.60 -9.67 11.26
CA THR A 395 10.32 -9.02 12.54
C THR A 395 11.36 -7.96 12.87
N VAL A 396 12.65 -8.28 12.75
CA VAL A 396 13.74 -7.33 13.03
C VAL A 396 13.66 -6.13 12.10
N ILE A 397 13.44 -6.35 10.80
CA ILE A 397 13.31 -5.26 9.81
C ILE A 397 12.14 -4.34 10.20
N PHE A 398 10.95 -4.89 10.45
CA PHE A 398 9.80 -4.07 10.82
C PHE A 398 10.04 -3.35 12.15
N THR A 399 10.60 -4.01 13.15
CA THR A 399 10.92 -3.41 14.47
C THR A 399 11.89 -2.23 14.31
N ILE A 400 12.91 -2.35 13.46
CA ILE A 400 13.81 -1.24 13.14
C ILE A 400 13.04 -0.10 12.46
N VAL A 401 12.14 -0.40 11.53
CA VAL A 401 11.30 0.63 10.90
C VAL A 401 10.42 1.34 11.94
N ILE A 402 9.81 0.63 12.88
CA ILE A 402 9.03 1.24 13.99
C ILE A 402 9.92 2.20 14.78
N TYR A 403 11.08 1.71 15.19
CA TYR A 403 12.03 2.47 16.00
C TYR A 403 12.50 3.75 15.31
N LEU A 404 12.77 3.69 14.01
CA LEU A 404 13.30 4.83 13.24
C LEU A 404 12.23 5.86 12.90
N THR A 405 10.98 5.44 12.73
CA THR A 405 9.86 6.33 12.34
C THR A 405 9.21 7.02 13.54
N HIS A 406 9.20 6.38 14.71
CA HIS A 406 8.61 6.95 15.90
C HIS A 406 9.66 7.73 16.70
N ASN A 407 9.38 9.00 16.96
CA ASN A 407 10.21 9.84 17.81
C ASN A 407 9.37 10.43 18.95
N VAL A 408 8.65 9.56 19.68
CA VAL A 408 7.91 9.93 20.89
C VAL A 408 8.86 9.90 22.09
N PRO A 409 9.16 11.05 22.72
CA PRO A 409 10.05 11.08 23.87
C PRO A 409 9.38 10.34 25.05
N ASN A 410 10.11 9.39 25.64
CA ASN A 410 9.87 8.71 26.93
C ASN A 410 9.08 7.38 26.98
N SER A 411 8.48 6.88 25.88
CA SER A 411 7.81 5.56 25.84
C SER A 411 8.27 4.63 24.70
N LEU A 412 9.24 5.09 23.90
CA LEU A 412 9.65 4.47 22.63
C LEU A 412 10.16 3.02 22.72
N PRO A 413 11.04 2.64 23.66
CA PRO A 413 11.69 1.33 23.62
C PRO A 413 10.73 0.19 23.95
N GLU A 414 9.90 0.36 24.99
CA GLU A 414 8.99 -0.67 25.44
C GLU A 414 7.93 -0.99 24.37
N LEU A 415 7.34 0.04 23.76
CA LEU A 415 6.32 -0.19 22.76
C LEU A 415 6.91 -0.69 21.43
N THR A 416 8.08 -0.20 21.03
CA THR A 416 8.79 -0.76 19.86
C THR A 416 9.04 -2.26 20.03
N ILE A 417 9.45 -2.69 21.23
CA ILE A 417 9.63 -4.10 21.56
C ILE A 417 8.29 -4.84 21.54
N ARG A 418 7.23 -4.30 22.16
CA ARG A 418 5.89 -4.91 22.16
C ARG A 418 5.36 -5.11 20.73
N SER A 419 5.42 -4.08 19.88
CA SER A 419 5.01 -4.16 18.48
C SER A 419 5.83 -5.16 17.67
N GLY A 420 7.15 -5.20 17.88
CA GLY A 420 8.03 -6.21 17.30
C GLY A 420 7.64 -7.63 17.71
N LEU A 421 7.37 -7.86 19.00
CA LEU A 421 6.91 -9.15 19.51
C LEU A 421 5.53 -9.54 18.96
N THR A 422 4.60 -8.60 18.80
CA THR A 422 3.29 -8.87 18.17
C THR A 422 3.46 -9.31 16.72
N ILE A 423 4.28 -8.59 15.93
CA ILE A 423 4.60 -8.95 14.54
C ILE A 423 5.21 -10.34 14.48
N PHE A 424 6.16 -10.63 15.39
CA PHE A 424 6.76 -11.96 15.51
C PHE A 424 5.70 -13.04 15.74
N LEU A 425 4.84 -12.83 16.73
CA LEU A 425 3.76 -13.76 17.08
C LEU A 425 2.81 -14.00 15.90
N TYR A 426 2.38 -12.94 15.20
CA TYR A 426 1.48 -13.05 14.06
C TYR A 426 2.13 -13.83 12.90
N LEU A 427 3.42 -13.60 12.65
CA LEU A 427 4.18 -14.34 11.63
C LEU A 427 4.44 -15.81 12.03
N ILE A 428 4.61 -16.09 13.33
CA ILE A 428 4.64 -17.48 13.83
C ILE A 428 3.30 -18.17 13.61
N ILE A 429 2.19 -17.50 13.94
CA ILE A 429 0.83 -18.01 13.70
C ILE A 429 0.62 -18.29 12.20
N PHE A 430 1.01 -17.36 11.33
CA PHE A 430 1.02 -17.55 9.88
C PHE A 430 1.79 -18.82 9.49
N ASN A 431 3.03 -18.98 9.97
CA ASN A 431 3.85 -20.15 9.66
C ASN A 431 3.24 -21.47 10.12
N LEU A 432 2.59 -21.49 11.29
CA LEU A 432 1.90 -22.67 11.81
C LEU A 432 0.73 -23.07 10.91
N PHE A 433 -0.13 -22.11 10.55
CA PHE A 433 -1.26 -22.36 9.66
C PHE A 433 -0.81 -22.76 8.26
N ASP A 434 0.23 -22.12 7.74
CA ASP A 434 0.78 -22.44 6.44
C ASP A 434 1.38 -23.85 6.40
N LEU A 435 2.16 -24.24 7.42
CA LEU A 435 2.69 -25.60 7.56
C LEU A 435 1.57 -26.63 7.68
N ALA A 436 0.52 -26.34 8.46
CA ALA A 436 -0.65 -27.22 8.58
C ALA A 436 -1.33 -27.44 7.21
N LYS A 437 -1.46 -26.39 6.38
CA LYS A 437 -1.97 -26.51 5.00
C LYS A 437 -1.06 -27.39 4.14
N VAL A 438 0.26 -27.25 4.23
CA VAL A 438 1.22 -28.11 3.52
C VAL A 438 1.03 -29.58 3.92
N ILE A 439 0.90 -29.88 5.21
CA ILE A 439 0.73 -31.25 5.72
C ILE A 439 -0.60 -31.84 5.23
N LEU A 440 -1.70 -31.09 5.34
CA LEU A 440 -3.03 -31.54 4.89
C LEU A 440 -3.08 -31.85 3.40
N LEU A 441 -2.47 -31.01 2.56
CA LEU A 441 -2.43 -31.23 1.11
C LEU A 441 -1.59 -32.44 0.71
N ASN A 442 -0.55 -32.79 1.46
CA ASN A 442 0.24 -33.99 1.19
C ASN A 442 -0.52 -35.26 1.56
N ARG A 443 -1.22 -35.28 2.70
CA ARG A 443 -2.07 -36.41 3.10
C ARG A 443 -3.19 -36.70 2.09
N GLN A 444 -3.79 -35.66 1.51
CA GLN A 444 -4.80 -35.81 0.46
C GLN A 444 -4.25 -36.37 -0.86
N LYS A 445 -2.93 -36.29 -1.08
CA LYS A 445 -2.25 -36.84 -2.28
C LYS A 445 -1.77 -38.28 -2.09
N GLY A 446 -2.01 -38.90 -0.93
CA GLY A 446 -1.62 -40.30 -0.67
C GLY A 446 -0.11 -40.50 -0.50
N ILE A 447 0.62 -39.44 -0.08
CA ILE A 447 2.04 -39.49 0.30
C ILE A 447 2.17 -39.41 1.81
#